data_AF-A0A0F9WGE3-F1
#
_entry.id   AF-A0A0F9WGE3-F1
#
_cell.length_a   1.000
_cell.length_b   1.000
_cell.length_c   1.000
_cell.angle_alpha   90.00
_cell.angle_beta   90.00
_cell.angle_gamma   90.00
#
_symmetry.space_group_name_H-M   'P 1'
#
loop_
_entity.id
_entity.type
_entity.pdbx_description
1 polymer ?
#
loop_
_entity_poly.entity_id
_entity_poly.type
_entity_poly.pdbx_seq_one_letter_code
_entity_poly.pdbx_strand_id
1 'polypeptide(L)' 'MDNAAIKKIWDGFGPEGQNMTLAEFSQEMHALTDQNKIRQDLADIELLKARERSNKIRIDRTR' A
#
# COMPACT_ATOMS: atom_id res chain seq x y z
N MET A 1 4.66 -2.30 -14.75
CA MET A 1 6.13 -2.05 -14.80
C MET A 1 6.80 -3.13 -15.66
N ASP A 2 8.03 -2.99 -16.16
CA ASP A 2 8.68 -4.06 -16.93
C ASP A 2 9.39 -5.08 -16.01
N ASN A 3 9.28 -6.38 -16.30
CA ASN A 3 9.84 -7.46 -15.48
C ASN A 3 11.37 -7.43 -15.42
N ALA A 4 12.04 -6.97 -16.48
CA ALA A 4 13.50 -6.81 -16.48
C ALA A 4 13.96 -5.71 -15.51
N ALA A 5 13.20 -4.63 -15.40
CA ALA A 5 13.48 -3.55 -14.46
C ALA A 5 13.23 -3.98 -13.01
N ILE A 6 12.15 -4.73 -12.74
CA ILE A 6 11.84 -5.29 -11.42
C ILE A 6 12.99 -6.20 -10.95
N LYS A 7 13.46 -7.10 -11.82
CA LYS A 7 14.58 -7.99 -11.48
C LYS A 7 15.85 -7.22 -11.14
N LYS A 8 16.17 -6.16 -11.88
CA LYS A 8 17.36 -5.32 -11.61
C LYS A 8 17.30 -4.64 -10.24
N ILE A 9 16.11 -4.19 -9.83
CA ILE A 9 15.89 -3.60 -8.51
C ILE A 9 16.05 -4.68 -7.42
N TRP A 10 15.46 -5.85 -7.62
CA TRP A 10 15.57 -6.99 -6.71
C TRP A 10 17.03 -7.42 -6.48
N ASP A 11 17.80 -7.55 -7.55
CA ASP A 11 19.21 -7.93 -7.50
C ASP A 11 20.06 -6.88 -6.75
N GLY A 12 19.61 -5.61 -6.69
CA GLY A 12 20.29 -4.52 -5.99
C GLY A 12 20.21 -4.57 -4.46
N PHE A 13 19.27 -5.32 -3.88
CA PHE A 13 19.13 -5.46 -2.43
C PHE A 13 20.12 -6.47 -1.79
N GLY A 14 20.73 -7.33 -2.61
CA GLY A 14 21.62 -8.40 -2.13
C GLY A 14 20.91 -9.44 -1.24
N PRO A 15 21.61 -10.52 -0.83
CA PRO A 15 20.99 -11.63 -0.09
C PRO A 15 20.41 -11.22 1.27
N GLU A 16 21.03 -10.24 1.94
CA GLU A 16 20.61 -9.79 3.27
C GLU A 16 19.36 -8.90 3.24
N GLY A 17 19.02 -8.32 2.09
CA GLY A 17 17.82 -7.50 1.90
C GLY A 17 16.62 -8.27 1.30
N GLN A 18 16.82 -9.52 0.90
CA GLN A 18 15.81 -10.35 0.21
C GLN A 18 15.02 -11.21 1.20
N ASN A 19 14.14 -10.56 1.97
CA ASN A 19 13.25 -11.22 2.95
C ASN A 19 12.01 -11.91 2.31
N MET A 20 11.88 -11.84 1.00
CA MET A 20 10.77 -12.43 0.23
C MET A 20 11.32 -13.09 -1.04
N THR A 21 10.47 -13.75 -1.79
CA THR A 21 10.85 -14.29 -3.11
C THR A 21 10.77 -13.19 -4.19
N LEU A 22 11.51 -13.36 -5.28
CA LEU A 22 11.40 -12.47 -6.45
C LEU A 22 9.96 -12.43 -7.01
N ALA A 23 9.21 -13.53 -6.89
CA ALA A 23 7.82 -13.59 -7.33
C ALA A 23 6.91 -12.67 -6.50
N GLU A 24 7.04 -12.72 -5.17
CA GLU A 24 6.32 -11.85 -4.25
C GLU A 24 6.71 -10.38 -4.46
N PHE A 25 8.01 -10.11 -4.58
CA PHE A 25 8.49 -8.76 -4.87
C PHE A 25 7.94 -8.23 -6.20
N SER A 26 7.90 -9.07 -7.24
CA SER A 26 7.34 -8.68 -8.53
C SER A 26 5.85 -8.38 -8.44
N GLN A 27 5.08 -9.15 -7.67
CA GLN A 27 3.66 -8.88 -7.45
C GLN A 27 3.46 -7.54 -6.74
N GLU A 28 4.22 -7.27 -5.67
CA GLU A 28 4.15 -6.00 -4.94
C GLU A 28 4.50 -4.81 -5.84
N MET A 29 5.58 -4.91 -6.64
CA MET A 29 5.99 -3.85 -7.56
C MET A 29 4.94 -3.56 -8.64
N HIS A 30 4.23 -4.59 -9.13
CA HIS A 30 3.12 -4.37 -10.07
C HIS A 30 1.90 -3.78 -9.36
N ALA A 31 1.60 -4.23 -8.15
CA ALA A 31 0.50 -3.71 -7.34
C ALA A 31 0.65 -2.23 -7.00
N LEU A 32 1.89 -1.75 -6.79
CA LEU A 32 2.20 -0.32 -6.60
C LEU A 32 1.85 0.56 -7.81
N THR A 33 1.69 -0.04 -8.99
CA THR A 33 1.29 0.66 -10.22
C THR A 33 -0.15 0.40 -10.63
N ASP A 34 -0.88 -0.43 -9.87
CA ASP A 34 -2.29 -0.72 -10.13
C ASP A 34 -3.15 0.45 -9.67
N GLN A 35 -3.65 1.21 -10.64
CA GLN A 35 -4.52 2.36 -10.38
C GLN A 35 -5.82 1.99 -9.65
N ASN A 36 -6.34 0.77 -9.82
CA ASN A 36 -7.57 0.35 -9.15
C ASN A 36 -7.32 0.10 -7.67
N LYS A 37 -6.20 -0.56 -7.34
CA LYS A 37 -5.79 -0.79 -5.95
C LYS A 37 -5.49 0.54 -5.24
N ILE A 38 -4.76 1.44 -5.90
CA ILE A 38 -4.50 2.79 -5.36
C ILE A 38 -5.81 3.55 -5.07
N ARG A 39 -6.80 3.49 -5.98
CA ARG A 39 -8.10 4.14 -5.76
C ARG A 39 -8.86 3.52 -4.59
N GLN A 40 -8.81 2.20 -4.45
CA GLN A 40 -9.46 1.50 -3.35
C GLN A 40 -8.83 1.88 -2.00
N ASP A 41 -7.50 1.85 -1.92
CA ASP A 41 -6.76 2.23 -0.71
C ASP A 41 -7.07 3.68 -0.29
N LEU A 42 -7.15 4.61 -1.26
CA LEU A 42 -7.56 6.00 -0.99
C LEU A 42 -9.00 6.11 -0.49
N ALA A 43 -9.93 5.34 -1.06
CA ALA A 43 -11.33 5.33 -0.62
C ALA A 43 -11.46 4.83 0.82
N ASP A 44 -10.72 3.78 1.18
CA ASP A 44 -10.71 3.21 2.52
C ASP A 44 -10.12 4.17 3.55
N ILE A 45 -9.05 4.88 3.19
CA ILE A 45 -8.47 5.94 4.02
C ILE A 45 -9.48 7.06 4.29
N GLU A 46 -10.20 7.52 3.27
CA GLU A 46 -11.22 8.57 3.45
C GLU A 46 -12.39 8.10 4.30
N LEU A 47 -12.80 6.84 4.18
CA LEU A 47 -13.82 6.24 5.02
C LEU A 47 -13.37 6.19 6.49
N LEU A 48 -12.12 5.81 6.76
CA LEU A 48 -11.55 5.80 8.11
C LEU A 48 -11.52 7.21 8.71
N LYS A 49 -11.03 8.21 7.98
CA LYS A 49 -11.04 9.62 8.42
C LYS A 49 -12.47 10.10 8.71
N ALA A 50 -13.44 9.73 7.88
CA ALA A 50 -14.84 10.10 8.10
C ALA A 50 -15.39 9.49 9.39
N ARG A 51 -15.08 8.22 9.68
CA ARG A 51 -15.45 7.54 10.92
C ARG A 51 -14.83 8.22 12.14
N GLU A 52 -13.54 8.58 12.08
CA GLU A 52 -12.87 9.30 13.17
C GLU A 52 -13.51 10.66 13.45
N ARG A 53 -13.81 11.44 12.41
CA ARG A 53 -14.52 12.72 12.54
C ARG A 53 -15.89 12.53 13.19
N SER A 54 -16.65 11.53 12.76
CA SER A 54 -17.96 11.21 13.35
C SER A 54 -17.85 10.83 14.83
N ASN A 55 -16.87 9.99 15.17
CA ASN A 55 -16.64 9.58 16.55
C ASN A 55 -16.25 10.76 17.45
N LYS A 56 -15.41 11.67 16.96
CA LYS A 56 -15.03 12.90 17.66
C LYS A 56 -16.25 13.78 17.95
N ILE A 57 -17.07 14.05 16.94
CA ILE A 57 -18.32 14.85 17.09
C ILE A 57 -19.25 14.23 18.13
N ARG A 58 -19.39 12.90 18.11
CA ARG A 58 -20.22 12.19 19.09
C ARG A 58 -19.73 12.42 20.51
N ILE A 59 -18.43 12.28 20.77
CA ILE A 59 -17.82 12.49 22.08
C ILE A 59 -17.97 13.94 22.54
N ASP A 60 -17.73 14.90 21.64
CA ASP A 60 -17.84 16.33 21.95
C ASP A 60 -19.28 16.74 22.30
N ARG A 61 -20.30 16.04 21.75
CA ARG A 61 -21.73 16.26 22.07
C ARG A 61 -22.19 15.64 23.39
N THR A 62 -21.50 14.64 23.91
CA THR A 62 -21.85 13.98 25.18
C THR A 62 -21.14 14.57 26.40
N ARG A 63 -20.31 15.60 26.22
CA ARG A 63 -19.73 16.42 27.29
C ARG A 63 -20.52 17.71 27.47
#